data_AF-A0A6B2CTY6-F1
#
_entry.id   AF-A0A6B2CTY6-F1
#
_cell.length_a   1.000
_cell.length_b   1.000
_cell.length_c   1.000
_cell.angle_alpha   90.00
_cell.angle_beta   90.00
_cell.angle_gamma   90.00
#
_symmetry.space_group_name_H-M   'P 1'
#
loop_
_entity.id
_entity.type
_entity.pdbx_description
1 polymer ?
#
loop_
_entity_poly.entity_id
_entity_poly.type
_entity_poly.pdbx_seq_one_letter_code
_entity_poly.pdbx_strand_id
1 'polypeptide(L)'
;MPSHRVHRTCAELIGISGDVANFVDRLIDLGRCEAHDVGVRHPAVDLGGVQTPAVSGAEVLVGCLAMQGRLDGVHLRAAALHHLLDCVDGKVRRYGTALAGDAFDVERVLARCLSEVADRLRDVDMYVLPADRAAAREAAEMLTKPLYEIYNDHRDVLRRCVTLIAEENVSKGVEPLGVYQYYNPLKELLVLCGEKYQWVKPSDYSRLYRLAQKLARKKADVSAIVEEIGRSGACRSRDLFFAVVEKAAT
;
A
#
# COMPACT_ATOMS: atom_id res chain seq x y z
N MET A 1 0.21 4.36 8.58
CA MET A 1 0.59 4.04 9.94
C MET A 1 -0.62 3.71 10.79
N PRO A 2 -0.90 2.41 10.93
CA PRO A 2 -1.59 1.85 12.09
C PRO A 2 -1.01 2.42 13.37
N SER A 3 -1.75 2.37 14.47
CA SER A 3 -1.07 2.56 15.74
C SER A 3 -0.09 1.39 15.97
N HIS A 4 1.04 1.71 16.60
CA HIS A 4 1.97 0.71 17.16
C HIS A 4 1.26 -0.32 18.05
N ARG A 5 0.06 -0.01 18.56
CA ARG A 5 -0.76 -0.98 19.31
C ARG A 5 -1.25 -2.13 18.43
N VAL A 6 -1.77 -1.84 17.23
CA VAL A 6 -2.25 -2.89 16.32
C VAL A 6 -1.09 -3.74 15.83
N HIS A 7 0.05 -3.13 15.49
CA HIS A 7 1.27 -3.85 15.10
C HIS A 7 1.74 -4.82 16.18
N ARG A 8 1.83 -4.36 17.45
CA ARG A 8 2.19 -5.23 18.58
C ARG A 8 1.21 -6.38 18.78
N THR A 9 -0.09 -6.08 18.70
CA THR A 9 -1.12 -7.12 18.83
C THR A 9 -0.97 -8.18 17.74
N CYS A 10 -0.74 -7.77 16.50
CA CYS A 10 -0.51 -8.67 15.37
C CYS A 10 0.79 -9.47 15.50
N ALA A 11 1.84 -8.84 16.01
CA ALA A 11 3.13 -9.49 16.26
C ALA A 11 3.00 -10.60 17.32
N GLU A 12 2.32 -10.31 18.42
CA GLU A 12 2.07 -11.28 19.50
C GLU A 12 1.31 -12.51 19.01
N LEU A 13 0.32 -12.32 18.11
CA LEU A 13 -0.45 -13.41 17.52
C LEU A 13 0.38 -14.36 16.64
N ILE A 14 1.54 -13.94 16.14
CA ILE A 14 2.47 -14.78 15.36
C ILE A 14 3.74 -15.17 16.15
N GLY A 15 3.72 -14.96 17.48
CA GLY A 15 4.80 -15.36 18.40
C GLY A 15 5.98 -14.39 18.48
N ILE A 16 5.80 -13.14 18.03
CA ILE A 16 6.80 -12.07 18.20
C ILE A 16 6.42 -11.24 19.43
N SER A 17 7.36 -11.08 20.37
CA SER A 17 7.12 -10.25 21.56
C SER A 17 6.72 -8.82 21.18
N GLY A 18 5.74 -8.26 21.88
CA GLY A 18 5.32 -6.86 21.72
C GLY A 18 6.46 -5.86 21.92
N ASP A 19 7.48 -6.20 22.72
CA ASP A 19 8.67 -5.36 22.90
C ASP A 19 9.56 -5.33 21.65
N VAL A 20 9.72 -6.48 20.99
CA VAL A 20 10.45 -6.57 19.71
C VAL A 20 9.71 -5.76 18.65
N ALA A 21 8.39 -5.97 18.53
CA ALA A 21 7.58 -5.23 17.57
C ALA A 21 7.63 -3.72 17.81
N ASN A 22 7.51 -3.27 19.07
CA ASN A 22 7.65 -1.87 19.46
C ASN A 22 9.04 -1.30 19.12
N PHE A 23 10.09 -2.08 19.34
CA PHE A 23 11.45 -1.68 19.00
C PHE A 23 11.58 -1.45 17.49
N VAL A 24 11.13 -2.40 16.68
CA VAL A 24 11.19 -2.32 15.22
C VAL A 24 10.30 -1.22 14.67
N ASP A 25 9.06 -1.08 15.16
CA ASP A 25 8.15 0.01 14.78
C ASP A 25 8.82 1.38 15.02
N ARG A 26 9.43 1.59 16.19
CA ARG A 26 10.15 2.85 16.48
C ARG A 26 11.37 3.04 15.60
N LEU A 27 12.03 1.95 15.24
CA LEU A 27 13.22 1.98 14.39
C LEU A 27 12.84 2.40 12.96
N ILE A 28 11.72 1.90 12.43
CA ILE A 28 11.21 2.22 11.10
C ILE A 28 10.52 3.60 11.04
N ASP A 29 9.66 3.89 12.01
CA ASP A 29 8.74 5.03 11.93
C ASP A 29 9.31 6.34 12.48
N LEU A 30 10.37 6.30 13.30
CA LEU A 30 10.91 7.50 13.95
C LEU A 30 12.24 7.97 13.37
N GLY A 31 12.67 7.42 12.24
CA GLY A 31 13.91 7.85 11.59
C GLY A 31 15.18 7.59 12.41
N ARG A 32 15.14 6.64 13.35
CA ARG A 32 16.29 6.32 14.22
C ARG A 32 17.45 5.68 13.46
N CYS A 33 17.22 5.30 12.21
CA CYS A 33 18.22 4.86 11.24
C CYS A 33 18.22 5.81 10.03
N GLU A 34 18.32 7.12 10.30
CA GLU A 34 18.51 8.20 9.31
C GLU A 34 17.29 8.53 8.43
N ALA A 35 16.31 7.62 8.27
CA ALA A 35 15.13 7.84 7.44
C ALA A 35 13.84 7.27 8.04
N HIS A 36 12.72 7.99 7.86
CA HIS A 36 11.37 7.48 8.14
C HIS A 36 10.96 6.43 7.10
N ASP A 37 10.18 5.44 7.53
CA ASP A 37 9.68 4.33 6.70
C ASP A 37 10.84 3.54 6.03
N VAL A 38 11.98 3.40 6.75
CA VAL A 38 13.20 2.72 6.29
C VAL A 38 12.93 1.23 6.03
N GLY A 39 13.64 0.64 5.06
CA GLY A 39 13.41 -0.71 4.57
C GLY A 39 12.86 -0.70 3.15
N VAL A 40 11.57 -0.38 3.00
CA VAL A 40 10.88 -0.35 1.70
C VAL A 40 10.96 0.99 0.97
N ARG A 41 11.34 2.08 1.66
CA ARG A 41 11.63 3.37 1.02
C ARG A 41 13.12 3.58 0.91
N HIS A 42 13.53 4.11 -0.23
CA HIS A 42 14.92 4.44 -0.50
C HIS A 42 15.18 5.92 -0.18
N PRO A 43 16.05 6.26 0.77
CA PRO A 43 16.46 7.63 1.01
C PRO A 43 17.23 8.14 -0.22
N ALA A 44 16.67 9.10 -0.95
CA ALA A 44 17.35 9.71 -2.09
C ALA A 44 18.43 10.69 -1.63
N VAL A 45 19.64 10.59 -2.18
CA VAL A 45 20.70 11.60 -2.01
C VAL A 45 20.69 12.49 -3.25
N ASP A 46 20.72 13.81 -3.05
CA ASP A 46 20.86 14.77 -4.15
C ASP A 46 22.33 14.84 -4.58
N LEU A 47 22.63 14.26 -5.74
CA LEU A 47 23.95 14.30 -6.38
C LEU A 47 23.94 15.29 -7.55
N GLY A 48 23.64 16.55 -7.27
CA GLY A 48 23.68 17.62 -8.28
C GLY A 48 22.49 17.57 -9.24
N GLY A 49 21.28 17.38 -8.73
CA GLY A 49 20.03 17.35 -9.49
C GLY A 49 19.58 15.95 -9.92
N VAL A 50 20.40 14.92 -9.68
CA VAL A 50 20.01 13.50 -9.81
C VAL A 50 19.81 12.93 -8.41
N GLN A 51 18.56 12.60 -8.08
CA GLN A 51 18.23 11.90 -6.84
C GLN A 51 18.55 10.41 -6.99
N THR A 52 19.68 9.98 -6.46
CA THR A 52 20.06 8.57 -6.39
C THR A 52 20.33 8.17 -4.94
N PRO A 53 19.62 7.17 -4.39
CA PRO A 53 19.99 6.58 -3.12
C PRO A 53 21.43 6.05 -3.16
N ALA A 54 22.26 6.49 -2.21
CA ALA A 54 23.61 5.93 -2.05
C ALA A 54 23.57 4.52 -1.44
N VAL A 55 22.51 4.20 -0.69
CA VAL A 55 22.28 2.92 0.00
C VAL A 55 20.79 2.58 -0.07
N SER A 56 20.43 1.30 -0.20
CA SER A 56 19.02 0.90 -0.22
C SER A 56 18.37 1.03 1.17
N GLY A 57 17.04 1.21 1.21
CA GLY A 57 16.32 1.24 2.49
C GLY A 57 16.49 -0.06 3.29
N ALA A 58 16.55 -1.20 2.61
CA ALA A 58 16.75 -2.51 3.22
C ALA A 58 18.12 -2.62 3.89
N GLU A 59 19.19 -2.16 3.23
CA GLU A 59 20.53 -2.11 3.81
C GLU A 59 20.59 -1.21 5.03
N VAL A 60 19.97 -0.02 4.99
CA VAL A 60 19.93 0.88 6.15
C VAL A 60 19.25 0.20 7.33
N LEU A 61 18.13 -0.48 7.11
CA LEU A 61 17.41 -1.20 8.15
C LEU A 61 18.24 -2.37 8.73
N VAL A 62 18.79 -3.23 7.87
CA VAL A 62 19.61 -4.38 8.28
C VAL A 62 20.87 -3.93 9.00
N GLY A 63 21.56 -2.92 8.48
CA GLY A 63 22.74 -2.32 9.10
C GLY A 63 22.43 -1.72 10.48
N CYS A 64 21.28 -1.05 10.62
CA CYS A 64 20.87 -0.49 11.90
C CYS A 64 20.52 -1.55 12.95
N LEU A 65 19.87 -2.64 12.54
CA LEU A 65 19.65 -3.81 13.39
C LEU A 65 20.98 -4.43 13.83
N ALA A 66 21.95 -4.55 12.91
CA ALA A 66 23.27 -5.09 13.20
C ALA A 66 24.03 -4.21 14.20
N MET A 67 24.06 -2.89 13.99
CA MET A 67 24.71 -1.94 14.89
C MET A 67 24.13 -1.97 16.31
N GLN A 68 22.84 -2.28 16.45
CA GLN A 68 22.19 -2.39 17.75
C GLN A 68 22.28 -3.80 18.37
N GLY A 69 22.97 -4.73 17.72
CA GLY A 69 23.10 -6.12 18.18
C GLY A 69 21.78 -6.91 18.12
N ARG A 70 20.89 -6.52 17.19
CA ARG A 70 19.53 -7.06 17.04
C ARG A 70 19.27 -7.62 15.63
N LEU A 71 20.31 -7.89 14.84
CA LEU A 71 20.15 -8.58 13.56
C LEU A 71 19.95 -10.08 13.81
N ASP A 72 18.71 -10.45 14.08
CA ASP A 72 18.29 -11.85 14.25
C ASP A 72 16.96 -12.11 13.54
N GLY A 73 16.58 -13.39 13.43
CA GLY A 73 15.37 -13.79 12.71
C GLY A 73 14.07 -13.23 13.30
N VAL A 74 14.02 -12.94 14.60
CA VAL A 74 12.80 -12.43 15.26
C VAL A 74 12.61 -10.95 14.92
N HIS A 75 13.67 -10.16 14.88
CA HIS A 75 13.61 -8.74 14.47
C HIS A 75 13.36 -8.59 12.96
N LEU A 76 13.95 -9.45 12.12
CA LEU A 76 13.66 -9.46 10.67
C LEU A 76 12.20 -9.84 10.38
N ARG A 77 11.64 -10.83 11.08
CA ARG A 77 10.21 -11.16 11.01
C ARG A 77 9.33 -9.99 11.47
N ALA A 78 9.72 -9.28 12.53
CA ALA A 78 8.98 -8.11 13.00
C ALA A 78 9.00 -6.97 11.97
N ALA A 79 10.13 -6.72 11.31
CA ALA A 79 10.24 -5.71 10.24
C ALA A 79 9.41 -6.07 9.01
N ALA A 80 9.45 -7.33 8.59
CA ALA A 80 8.63 -7.81 7.48
C ALA A 80 7.13 -7.69 7.78
N LEU A 81 6.71 -8.07 9.00
CA LEU A 81 5.32 -7.89 9.46
C LEU A 81 4.93 -6.41 9.42
N HIS A 82 5.77 -5.52 9.97
CA HIS A 82 5.54 -4.08 9.97
C HIS A 82 5.21 -3.59 8.55
N HIS A 83 6.08 -3.86 7.56
CA HIS A 83 5.87 -3.39 6.19
C HIS A 83 4.58 -3.93 5.56
N LEU A 84 4.22 -5.18 5.86
CA LEU A 84 2.97 -5.78 5.40
C LEU A 84 1.75 -5.07 5.99
N LEU A 85 1.74 -4.86 7.32
CA LEU A 85 0.63 -4.19 8.02
C LEU A 85 0.48 -2.73 7.59
N ASP A 86 1.59 -2.04 7.33
CA ASP A 86 1.58 -0.66 6.89
C ASP A 86 1.04 -0.52 5.46
N CYS A 87 1.34 -1.50 4.59
CA CYS A 87 0.67 -1.61 3.29
C CYS A 87 -0.83 -1.82 3.45
N VAL A 88 -1.26 -2.75 4.31
CA VAL A 88 -2.67 -3.06 4.56
C VAL A 88 -3.43 -1.81 5.03
N ASP A 89 -2.90 -1.06 5.98
CA ASP A 89 -3.48 0.21 6.44
C ASP A 89 -3.60 1.23 5.30
N GLY A 90 -2.57 1.33 4.46
CA GLY A 90 -2.63 2.12 3.24
C GLY A 90 -3.77 1.69 2.30
N LYS A 91 -4.08 0.39 2.20
CA LYS A 91 -5.21 -0.11 1.42
C LYS A 91 -6.54 0.19 2.10
N VAL A 92 -6.67 -0.08 3.40
CA VAL A 92 -7.90 0.20 4.17
C VAL A 92 -8.29 1.68 4.05
N ARG A 93 -7.34 2.61 4.16
CA ARG A 93 -7.62 4.06 3.98
C ARG A 93 -8.09 4.42 2.57
N ARG A 94 -7.69 3.66 1.54
CA ARG A 94 -8.02 3.93 0.13
C ARG A 94 -9.31 3.26 -0.32
N TYR A 95 -9.55 2.04 0.14
CA TYR A 95 -10.69 1.18 -0.23
C TYR A 95 -11.86 1.29 0.74
N GLY A 96 -11.63 1.78 1.96
CA GLY A 96 -12.63 1.89 3.02
C GLY A 96 -12.60 0.70 3.97
N THR A 97 -13.20 0.87 5.13
CA THR A 97 -13.15 -0.14 6.21
C THR A 97 -14.07 -1.33 5.98
N ALA A 98 -15.08 -1.22 5.09
CA ALA A 98 -16.01 -2.31 4.78
C ALA A 98 -15.33 -3.53 4.14
N LEU A 99 -14.14 -3.36 3.54
CA LEU A 99 -13.37 -4.46 2.97
C LEU A 99 -13.06 -5.57 3.99
N ALA A 100 -13.00 -5.23 5.28
CA ALA A 100 -12.72 -6.20 6.33
C ALA A 100 -13.90 -7.14 6.63
N GLY A 101 -15.10 -6.83 6.10
CA GLY A 101 -16.29 -7.67 6.22
C GLY A 101 -16.40 -8.77 5.17
N ASP A 102 -15.53 -8.78 4.16
CA ASP A 102 -15.55 -9.75 3.07
C ASP A 102 -14.22 -10.51 2.97
N ALA A 103 -14.27 -11.83 3.11
CA ALA A 103 -13.07 -12.67 3.15
C ALA A 103 -12.29 -12.65 1.82
N PHE A 104 -12.99 -12.53 0.69
CA PHE A 104 -12.35 -12.49 -0.63
C PHE A 104 -11.58 -11.18 -0.83
N ASP A 105 -12.16 -10.05 -0.42
CA ASP A 105 -11.52 -8.75 -0.44
C ASP A 105 -10.30 -8.68 0.49
N VAL A 106 -10.41 -9.24 1.70
CA VAL A 106 -9.28 -9.33 2.64
C VAL A 106 -8.12 -10.10 2.03
N GLU A 107 -8.37 -11.28 1.46
CA GLU A 107 -7.33 -12.09 0.81
C GLU A 107 -6.68 -11.36 -0.36
N ARG A 108 -7.48 -10.70 -1.20
CA ARG A 108 -6.99 -9.91 -2.33
C ARG A 108 -6.10 -8.75 -1.86
N VAL A 109 -6.47 -8.07 -0.77
CA VAL A 109 -5.67 -7.00 -0.18
C VAL A 109 -4.35 -7.53 0.37
N LEU A 110 -4.38 -8.64 1.11
CA LEU A 110 -3.17 -9.26 1.66
C LEU A 110 -2.22 -9.72 0.56
N ALA A 111 -2.71 -10.46 -0.44
CA ALA A 111 -1.91 -10.91 -1.57
C ALA A 111 -1.28 -9.74 -2.33
N ARG A 112 -2.06 -8.67 -2.56
CA ARG A 112 -1.56 -7.46 -3.20
C ARG A 112 -0.49 -6.77 -2.37
N CYS A 113 -0.67 -6.68 -1.06
CA CYS A 113 0.32 -6.07 -0.18
C CYS A 113 1.61 -6.88 -0.08
N LEU A 114 1.51 -8.22 -0.05
CA LEU A 114 2.66 -9.10 -0.18
C LEU A 114 3.45 -8.78 -1.46
N SER A 115 2.78 -8.76 -2.62
CA SER A 115 3.44 -8.44 -3.89
C SER A 115 4.06 -7.05 -3.88
N GLU A 116 3.31 -6.01 -3.47
CA GLU A 116 3.82 -4.63 -3.48
C GLU A 116 5.02 -4.43 -2.54
N VAL A 117 5.05 -5.08 -1.37
CA VAL A 117 6.20 -5.00 -0.46
C VAL A 117 7.37 -5.81 -1.01
N ALA A 118 7.14 -7.03 -1.50
CA ALA A 118 8.18 -7.87 -2.08
C ALA A 118 8.80 -7.27 -3.35
N ASP A 119 8.01 -6.60 -4.19
CA ASP A 119 8.49 -5.91 -5.39
C ASP A 119 9.38 -4.73 -5.01
N ARG A 120 8.96 -3.90 -4.04
CA ARG A 120 9.80 -2.81 -3.52
C ARG A 120 11.13 -3.28 -2.96
N LEU A 121 11.15 -4.44 -2.29
CA LEU A 121 12.38 -5.03 -1.79
C LEU A 121 13.24 -5.64 -2.92
N ARG A 122 12.63 -6.21 -3.95
CA ARG A 122 13.38 -6.80 -5.07
C ARG A 122 13.98 -5.77 -6.01
N ASP A 123 13.28 -4.66 -6.22
CA ASP A 123 13.67 -3.60 -7.13
C ASP A 123 14.77 -2.67 -6.56
N VAL A 124 15.33 -3.00 -5.39
CA VAL A 124 16.33 -2.19 -4.69
C VAL A 124 17.58 -1.92 -5.53
N ASP A 125 17.94 -2.82 -6.45
CA ASP A 125 19.13 -2.75 -7.29
C ASP A 125 19.04 -1.70 -8.41
N MET A 126 17.81 -1.29 -8.77
CA MET A 126 17.53 -0.21 -9.71
C MET A 126 17.80 1.16 -9.09
N TYR A 127 17.83 1.24 -7.76
CA TYR A 127 17.91 2.49 -7.01
C TYR A 127 19.26 2.73 -6.35
N VAL A 128 20.22 1.81 -6.47
CA VAL A 128 21.57 1.95 -5.90
C VAL A 128 22.64 1.91 -6.99
N LEU A 129 23.86 2.33 -6.64
CA LEU A 129 25.00 2.27 -7.55
C LEU A 129 25.34 0.82 -7.91
N PRO A 130 25.87 0.56 -9.13
CA PRO A 130 26.19 -0.81 -9.56
C PRO A 130 27.09 -1.60 -8.61
N ALA A 131 28.00 -0.94 -7.90
CA ALA A 131 28.91 -1.56 -6.95
C ALA A 131 28.19 -2.10 -5.69
N ASP A 132 27.07 -1.50 -5.31
CA ASP A 132 26.35 -1.80 -4.06
C ASP A 132 25.16 -2.76 -4.27
N ARG A 133 24.84 -3.10 -5.52
CA ARG A 133 23.69 -3.95 -5.87
C ARG A 133 23.68 -5.31 -5.17
N ALA A 134 24.85 -5.90 -4.94
CA ALA A 134 24.94 -7.20 -4.29
C ALA A 134 24.50 -7.13 -2.83
N ALA A 135 25.02 -6.14 -2.08
CA ALA A 135 24.66 -5.91 -0.68
C ALA A 135 23.18 -5.51 -0.53
N ALA A 136 22.68 -4.67 -1.45
CA ALA A 136 21.26 -4.31 -1.50
C ALA A 136 20.34 -5.52 -1.63
N ARG A 137 20.65 -6.43 -2.58
CA ARG A 137 19.87 -7.66 -2.78
C ARG A 137 19.94 -8.59 -1.58
N GLU A 138 21.12 -8.76 -0.98
CA GLU A 138 21.29 -9.58 0.22
C GLU A 138 20.43 -9.06 1.38
N ALA A 139 20.48 -7.76 1.67
CA ALA A 139 19.66 -7.15 2.70
C ALA A 139 18.15 -7.25 2.40
N ALA A 140 17.75 -7.08 1.14
CA ALA A 140 16.37 -7.25 0.72
C ALA A 140 15.87 -8.69 0.88
N GLU A 141 16.71 -9.69 0.58
CA GLU A 141 16.39 -11.10 0.76
C GLU A 141 16.16 -11.45 2.24
N MET A 142 16.93 -10.85 3.15
CA MET A 142 16.75 -11.00 4.60
C MET A 142 15.37 -10.56 5.09
N LEU A 143 14.72 -9.62 4.40
CA LEU A 143 13.36 -9.13 4.72
C LEU A 143 12.28 -9.85 3.89
N THR A 144 12.59 -10.19 2.64
CA THR A 144 11.64 -10.82 1.71
C THR A 144 11.29 -12.24 2.16
N LYS A 145 12.27 -13.02 2.63
CA LYS A 145 12.01 -14.39 3.09
C LYS A 145 11.04 -14.45 4.28
N PRO A 146 11.26 -13.72 5.39
CA PRO A 146 10.30 -13.62 6.49
C PRO A 146 8.92 -13.13 6.06
N LEU A 147 8.83 -12.21 5.09
CA LEU A 147 7.56 -11.70 4.58
C LEU A 147 6.71 -12.82 3.97
N TYR A 148 7.29 -13.67 3.12
CA TYR A 148 6.59 -14.82 2.53
C TYR A 148 6.26 -15.88 3.57
N GLU A 149 7.16 -16.17 4.51
CA GLU A 149 6.91 -17.11 5.62
C GLU A 149 5.70 -16.65 6.45
N ILE A 150 5.66 -15.37 6.87
CA ILE A 150 4.54 -14.80 7.61
C ILE A 150 3.24 -14.92 6.82
N TYR A 151 3.26 -14.58 5.52
CA TYR A 151 2.08 -14.67 4.68
C TYR A 151 1.57 -16.11 4.56
N ASN A 152 2.45 -17.08 4.33
CA ASN A 152 2.05 -18.47 4.11
C ASN A 152 1.61 -19.18 5.40
N ASP A 153 2.32 -18.95 6.49
CA ASP A 153 2.14 -19.71 7.74
C ASP A 153 1.07 -19.09 8.67
N HIS A 154 0.73 -17.82 8.46
CA HIS A 154 -0.14 -17.06 9.38
C HIS A 154 -1.31 -16.35 8.68
N ARG A 155 -1.85 -16.89 7.57
CA ARG A 155 -2.96 -16.26 6.81
C ARG A 155 -4.16 -15.89 7.68
N ASP A 156 -4.62 -16.77 8.56
CA ASP A 156 -5.77 -16.50 9.43
C ASP A 156 -5.52 -15.38 10.43
N VAL A 157 -4.29 -15.31 10.96
CA VAL A 157 -3.88 -14.22 11.84
C VAL A 157 -3.81 -12.90 11.07
N LEU A 158 -3.29 -12.92 9.84
CA LEU A 158 -3.24 -11.73 8.98
C LEU A 158 -4.64 -11.21 8.64
N ARG A 159 -5.62 -12.08 8.38
CA ARG A 159 -7.03 -11.68 8.20
C ARG A 159 -7.54 -10.93 9.42
N ARG A 160 -7.31 -11.47 10.62
CA ARG A 160 -7.67 -10.80 11.88
C ARG A 160 -6.98 -9.45 12.04
N CYS A 161 -5.72 -9.34 11.61
CA CYS A 161 -5.00 -8.08 11.59
C CYS A 161 -5.64 -7.04 10.65
N VAL A 162 -6.14 -7.45 9.48
CA VAL A 162 -6.90 -6.55 8.60
C VAL A 162 -8.14 -6.01 9.32
N THR A 163 -8.87 -6.86 10.04
CA THR A 163 -10.03 -6.44 10.86
C THR A 163 -9.63 -5.42 11.93
N LEU A 164 -8.57 -5.68 12.70
CA LEU A 164 -8.08 -4.74 13.72
C LEU A 164 -7.65 -3.40 13.13
N ILE A 165 -6.99 -3.41 11.97
CA ILE A 165 -6.62 -2.19 11.23
C ILE A 165 -7.88 -1.45 10.77
N ALA A 166 -8.89 -2.15 10.27
CA ALA A 166 -10.13 -1.54 9.83
C ALA A 166 -10.91 -0.89 11.00
N GLU A 167 -11.05 -1.59 12.13
CA GLU A 167 -11.67 -1.07 13.36
C GLU A 167 -10.98 0.19 13.86
N GLU A 168 -9.64 0.19 13.88
CA GLU A 168 -8.88 1.38 14.24
C GLU A 168 -9.12 2.53 13.25
N ASN A 169 -9.12 2.25 11.95
CA ASN A 169 -9.39 3.26 10.94
C ASN A 169 -10.81 3.82 11.06
N VAL A 170 -11.82 3.02 11.46
CA VAL A 170 -13.17 3.53 11.80
C VAL A 170 -13.08 4.55 12.93
N SER A 171 -12.34 4.26 14.01
CA SER A 171 -12.15 5.20 15.12
C SER A 171 -11.42 6.50 14.72
N LYS A 172 -10.65 6.44 13.62
CA LYS A 172 -9.95 7.59 13.01
C LYS A 172 -10.80 8.31 11.95
N GLY A 173 -12.06 7.91 11.77
CA GLY A 173 -13.01 8.53 10.84
C GLY A 173 -12.85 8.10 9.39
N VAL A 174 -12.19 6.96 9.11
CA VAL A 174 -12.18 6.39 7.76
C VAL A 174 -13.55 5.78 7.47
N GLU A 175 -14.16 6.24 6.38
CA GLU A 175 -15.47 5.78 5.95
C GLU A 175 -15.47 4.30 5.52
N PRO A 176 -16.62 3.61 5.61
CA PRO A 176 -16.77 2.24 5.13
C PRO A 176 -16.41 2.06 3.65
N LEU A 177 -16.71 3.05 2.81
CA LEU A 177 -16.37 3.06 1.39
C LEU A 177 -15.31 4.11 1.09
N GLY A 178 -14.16 3.68 0.60
CA GLY A 178 -13.06 4.56 0.21
C GLY A 178 -13.15 5.03 -1.24
N VAL A 179 -12.33 6.03 -1.59
CA VAL A 179 -12.28 6.64 -2.93
C VAL A 179 -12.10 5.59 -4.04
N TYR A 180 -11.37 4.50 -3.77
CA TYR A 180 -11.11 3.48 -4.78
C TYR A 180 -12.34 2.65 -5.15
N GLN A 181 -13.37 2.60 -4.30
CA GLN A 181 -14.66 1.97 -4.65
C GLN A 181 -15.40 2.76 -5.76
N TYR A 182 -15.13 4.07 -5.85
CA TYR A 182 -15.65 4.93 -6.90
C TYR A 182 -14.72 4.96 -8.12
N TYR A 183 -13.42 5.04 -7.86
CA TYR A 183 -12.42 5.20 -8.90
C TYR A 183 -12.25 3.95 -9.76
N ASN A 184 -12.18 2.75 -9.18
CA ASN A 184 -11.85 1.53 -9.92
C ASN A 184 -12.91 1.15 -10.98
N PRO A 185 -14.21 1.06 -10.65
CA PRO A 185 -15.22 0.73 -11.67
C PRO A 185 -15.25 1.76 -12.81
N LEU A 186 -15.15 3.04 -12.46
CA LEU A 186 -15.11 4.12 -13.46
C LEU A 186 -13.81 4.10 -14.28
N LYS A 187 -12.68 3.71 -13.68
CA LYS A 187 -11.39 3.57 -14.39
C LYS A 187 -11.45 2.41 -15.36
N GLU A 188 -11.98 1.27 -14.95
CA GLU A 188 -12.16 0.11 -15.82
C GLU A 188 -13.03 0.47 -17.02
N LEU A 189 -14.16 1.17 -16.78
CA LEU A 189 -15.02 1.65 -17.85
C LEU A 189 -14.33 2.70 -18.73
N LEU A 190 -13.54 3.61 -18.14
CA LEU A 190 -12.72 4.59 -18.86
C LEU A 190 -11.74 3.89 -19.81
N VAL A 191 -11.03 2.86 -19.34
CA VAL A 191 -10.08 2.07 -20.14
C VAL A 191 -10.82 1.33 -21.26
N LEU A 192 -11.89 0.61 -20.93
CA LEU A 192 -12.67 -0.15 -21.92
C LEU A 192 -13.23 0.75 -23.02
N CYS A 193 -13.78 1.90 -22.66
CA CYS A 193 -14.32 2.85 -23.63
C CYS A 193 -13.20 3.60 -24.37
N GLY A 194 -12.13 3.93 -23.67
CA GLY A 194 -10.95 4.60 -24.20
C GLY A 194 -10.16 3.80 -25.21
N GLU A 195 -9.95 2.50 -24.98
CA GLU A 195 -9.27 1.60 -25.90
C GLU A 195 -10.11 1.37 -27.16
N LYS A 196 -11.42 1.13 -26.98
CA LYS A 196 -12.35 0.90 -28.09
C LYS A 196 -12.45 2.09 -29.04
N TYR A 197 -12.36 3.32 -28.51
CA TYR A 197 -12.55 4.56 -29.28
C TYR A 197 -11.30 5.45 -29.33
N GLN A 198 -10.15 4.94 -28.89
CA GLN A 198 -8.82 5.56 -28.94
C GLN A 198 -8.73 7.02 -28.45
N TRP A 199 -9.41 7.37 -27.35
CA TRP A 199 -9.43 8.76 -26.85
C TRP A 199 -8.82 8.98 -25.45
N VAL A 200 -8.48 7.92 -24.71
CA VAL A 200 -7.97 8.06 -23.33
C VAL A 200 -6.56 8.65 -23.31
N LYS A 201 -6.35 9.62 -22.43
CA LYS A 201 -5.05 10.25 -22.17
C LYS A 201 -4.57 9.93 -20.75
N PRO A 202 -3.25 9.91 -20.49
CA PRO A 202 -2.72 9.73 -19.14
C PRO A 202 -3.28 10.73 -18.10
N SER A 203 -3.59 11.95 -18.51
CA SER A 203 -4.17 12.98 -17.62
C SER A 203 -5.61 12.68 -17.18
N ASP A 204 -6.33 11.80 -17.88
CA ASP A 204 -7.72 11.45 -17.60
C ASP A 204 -7.83 10.62 -16.32
N TYR A 205 -6.83 9.82 -15.98
CA TYR A 205 -6.77 9.09 -14.70
C TYR A 205 -6.75 10.05 -13.50
N SER A 206 -5.94 11.11 -13.57
CA SER A 206 -5.87 12.14 -12.53
C SER A 206 -7.13 13.00 -12.46
N ARG A 207 -7.79 13.25 -13.59
CA ARG A 207 -9.12 13.91 -13.62
C ARG A 207 -10.16 13.01 -12.94
N LEU A 208 -10.22 11.74 -13.33
CA LEU A 208 -11.18 10.78 -12.79
C LEU A 208 -11.00 10.57 -11.29
N TYR A 209 -9.76 10.48 -10.79
CA TYR A 209 -9.49 10.35 -9.36
C TYR A 209 -10.04 11.55 -8.55
N ARG A 210 -9.87 12.78 -9.04
CA ARG A 210 -10.44 13.98 -8.41
C ARG A 210 -11.97 13.95 -8.39
N LEU A 211 -12.61 13.39 -9.42
CA LEU A 211 -14.06 13.22 -9.45
C LEU A 211 -14.51 12.11 -8.49
N ALA A 212 -13.81 10.98 -8.44
CA ALA A 212 -14.07 9.91 -7.49
C ALA A 212 -14.02 10.40 -6.03
N GLN A 213 -13.09 11.32 -5.70
CA GLN A 213 -13.06 11.95 -4.37
C GLN A 213 -14.34 12.76 -4.07
N LYS A 214 -14.89 13.47 -5.06
CA LYS A 214 -16.16 14.22 -4.90
C LYS A 214 -17.34 13.27 -4.76
N LEU A 215 -17.39 12.20 -5.56
CA LEU A 215 -18.42 11.17 -5.50
C LEU A 215 -18.43 10.46 -4.14
N ALA A 216 -17.25 10.12 -3.61
CA ALA A 216 -17.10 9.49 -2.30
C ALA A 216 -17.65 10.39 -1.17
N ARG A 217 -17.32 11.69 -1.19
CA ARG A 217 -17.85 12.66 -0.21
C ARG A 217 -19.38 12.76 -0.24
N LYS A 218 -19.98 12.56 -1.42
CA LYS A 218 -21.43 12.61 -1.63
C LYS A 218 -22.12 11.27 -1.43
N LYS A 219 -21.36 10.19 -1.24
CA LYS A 219 -21.88 8.82 -1.18
C LYS A 219 -22.74 8.50 -2.41
N ALA A 220 -22.27 8.94 -3.59
CA ALA A 220 -22.98 8.75 -4.84
C ALA A 220 -23.11 7.25 -5.20
N ASP A 221 -24.16 6.90 -5.93
CA ASP A 221 -24.33 5.53 -6.45
C ASP A 221 -23.48 5.34 -7.72
N VAL A 222 -22.38 4.60 -7.60
CA VAL A 222 -21.47 4.32 -8.72
C VAL A 222 -22.15 3.49 -9.80
N SER A 223 -23.05 2.58 -9.43
CA SER A 223 -23.76 1.72 -10.38
C SER A 223 -24.65 2.56 -11.29
N ALA A 224 -25.39 3.52 -10.72
CA ALA A 224 -26.20 4.45 -11.49
C ALA A 224 -25.38 5.30 -12.48
N ILE A 225 -24.14 5.69 -12.11
CA ILE A 225 -23.23 6.42 -13.00
C ILE A 225 -22.77 5.53 -14.17
N VAL A 226 -22.39 4.28 -13.88
CA VAL A 226 -21.97 3.31 -14.89
C VAL A 226 -23.10 3.02 -15.89
N GLU A 227 -24.32 2.82 -15.39
CA GLU A 227 -25.52 2.62 -16.21
C GLU A 227 -25.78 3.83 -17.11
N GLU A 228 -25.69 5.06 -16.58
CA GLU A 228 -25.91 6.27 -17.35
C GLU A 228 -24.86 6.46 -18.46
N ILE A 229 -23.60 6.10 -18.21
CA ILE A 229 -22.55 6.13 -19.24
C ILE A 229 -22.88 5.16 -20.38
N GLY A 230 -23.39 3.98 -20.05
CA GLY A 230 -23.84 3.00 -21.05
C GLY A 230 -25.04 3.50 -21.85
N ARG A 231 -26.06 4.01 -21.17
CA ARG A 231 -27.33 4.47 -21.77
C ARG A 231 -27.18 5.67 -22.68
N SER A 232 -26.35 6.65 -22.28
CA SER A 232 -26.16 7.91 -23.01
C SER A 232 -25.19 7.79 -24.20
N GLY A 233 -24.56 6.64 -24.40
CA GLY A 233 -23.51 6.47 -25.40
C GLY A 233 -22.22 7.24 -25.07
N ALA A 234 -22.07 7.70 -23.82
CA ALA A 234 -20.95 8.54 -23.39
C ALA A 234 -19.58 7.88 -23.58
N CYS A 235 -19.52 6.54 -23.67
CA CYS A 235 -18.29 5.82 -23.99
C CYS A 235 -17.65 6.21 -25.35
N ARG A 236 -18.42 6.76 -26.29
CA ARG A 236 -17.92 7.17 -27.61
C ARG A 236 -17.17 8.51 -27.59
N SER A 237 -17.27 9.27 -26.51
CA SER A 237 -16.69 10.61 -26.42
C SER A 237 -16.12 10.85 -25.03
N ARG A 238 -14.84 11.22 -25.00
CA ARG A 238 -14.14 11.65 -23.78
C ARG A 238 -14.91 12.69 -22.99
N ASP A 239 -15.44 13.70 -23.67
CA ASP A 239 -16.10 14.82 -23.01
C ASP A 239 -17.46 14.42 -22.45
N LEU A 240 -18.21 13.56 -23.16
CA LEU A 240 -19.48 13.03 -22.66
C LEU A 240 -19.28 12.12 -21.45
N PHE A 241 -18.27 11.24 -21.49
CA PHE A 241 -17.91 10.38 -20.36
C PHE A 241 -17.68 11.21 -19.10
N PHE A 242 -16.81 12.22 -19.19
CA PHE A 242 -16.51 13.07 -18.04
C PHE A 242 -17.68 13.97 -17.64
N ALA A 243 -18.52 14.42 -18.57
CA ALA A 243 -19.71 15.21 -18.25
C ALA A 243 -20.70 14.41 -17.39
N VAL A 244 -20.92 13.13 -17.68
CA VAL A 244 -21.79 12.25 -16.86
C VAL A 244 -21.23 12.10 -15.44
N VAL A 245 -19.94 11.82 -15.32
CA VAL A 245 -19.28 11.67 -14.00
C VAL A 245 -19.27 13.00 -13.24
N GLU A 246 -19.01 14.13 -13.91
CA GLU A 246 -19.01 15.47 -13.32
C GLU A 246 -20.39 15.88 -12.83
N LYS A 247 -21.44 15.57 -13.59
CA LYS A 247 -22.83 15.81 -13.18
C LYS A 247 -23.18 15.06 -11.89
N ALA A 248 -22.77 13.80 -11.77
CA ALA A 248 -22.98 13.03 -10.54
C ALA A 248 -22.12 13.54 -9.36
N ALA A 249 -20.99 14.18 -9.66
CA ALA A 249 -20.11 14.77 -8.66
C ALA A 249 -20.50 16.19 -8.23
N THR A 250 -21.42 16.86 -8.94
CA THR A 250 -21.90 18.25 -8.69
C THR A 250 -23.16 18.29 -7.83
#